data_AF-A0A2S9TMV5-F1
#
_entry.id   AF-A0A2S9TMV5-F1
#
_cell.length_a   1.000
_cell.length_b   1.000
_cell.length_c   1.000
_cell.angle_alpha   90.00
_cell.angle_beta   90.00
_cell.angle_gamma   90.00
#
_symmetry.space_group_name_H-M   'P 1'
#
loop_
_entity.id
_entity.type
_entity.pdbx_description
1 polymer ?
#
loop_
_entity_poly.entity_id
_entity_poly.type
_entity_poly.pdbx_seq_one_letter_code
_entity_poly.pdbx_strand_id
1 'polypeptide(L)'
;MYLLNKTPIFLEFLKRFMNKAGYVFKDENIQNRLFLHSKCNCGQKDCATVYLKSKKSFKKESTGINIFNTNKGYIIVHILDDGYFEFEALLYKKYPYKKEIDKFFNKKRKIDKKLPKIKTKVKKISDKNMKKIDDYFKDLEFLKPNIIDLGEIDFDEIKKKD
;
A
#
# COMPACT_ATOMS: atom_id res chain seq x y z
N MET A 1 11.46 -10.45 -3.88
CA MET A 1 10.40 -9.70 -4.55
C MET A 1 9.52 -10.67 -5.31
N TYR A 2 8.22 -10.39 -5.35
CA TYR A 2 7.23 -11.20 -6.06
C TYR A 2 6.38 -10.32 -6.97
N LEU A 3 5.85 -10.91 -8.05
CA LEU A 3 4.94 -10.19 -8.94
C LEU A 3 3.68 -9.76 -8.19
N LEU A 4 3.30 -8.50 -8.34
CA LEU A 4 2.08 -7.94 -7.75
C LEU A 4 0.81 -8.62 -8.27
N ASN A 5 0.82 -9.13 -9.50
CA ASN A 5 -0.29 -9.89 -10.09
C ASN A 5 -0.61 -11.23 -9.37
N LYS A 6 0.24 -11.69 -8.44
CA LYS A 6 -0.04 -12.86 -7.60
C LYS A 6 -1.01 -12.57 -6.46
N THR A 7 -1.27 -11.30 -6.19
CA THR A 7 -2.24 -10.81 -5.20
C THR A 7 -3.26 -9.93 -5.92
N PRO A 8 -4.13 -10.51 -6.77
CA PRO A 8 -5.05 -9.74 -7.61
C PRO A 8 -6.03 -8.88 -6.81
N ILE A 9 -6.47 -9.30 -5.62
CA ILE A 9 -7.37 -8.49 -4.77
C ILE A 9 -6.63 -7.24 -4.28
N PHE A 10 -5.39 -7.40 -3.82
CA PHE A 10 -4.56 -6.26 -3.44
C PHE A 10 -4.23 -5.34 -4.62
N LEU A 11 -3.88 -5.89 -5.78
CA LEU A 11 -3.59 -5.11 -6.99
C LEU A 11 -4.78 -4.23 -7.39
N GLU A 12 -5.99 -4.81 -7.42
CA GLU A 12 -7.21 -4.07 -7.75
C GLU A 12 -7.51 -2.99 -6.71
N PHE A 13 -7.39 -3.33 -5.42
CA PHE A 13 -7.57 -2.36 -4.33
C PHE A 13 -6.59 -1.19 -4.45
N LEU A 14 -5.30 -1.47 -4.65
CA LEU A 14 -4.25 -0.47 -4.81
C LEU A 14 -4.55 0.45 -5.98
N LYS A 15 -4.91 -0.10 -7.15
CA LYS A 15 -5.26 0.71 -8.34
C LYS A 15 -6.40 1.67 -8.05
N ARG A 16 -7.51 1.18 -7.48
CA ARG A 16 -8.69 2.01 -7.17
C ARG A 16 -8.39 3.07 -6.12
N PHE A 17 -7.66 2.70 -5.06
CA PHE A 17 -7.30 3.64 -4.00
C PHE A 17 -6.42 4.76 -4.53
N MET A 18 -5.33 4.40 -5.24
CA MET A 18 -4.40 5.38 -5.78
C MET A 18 -5.06 6.32 -6.78
N ASN A 19 -5.94 5.81 -7.65
CA ASN A 19 -6.73 6.63 -8.56
C ASN A 19 -7.63 7.63 -7.80
N LYS A 20 -8.35 7.16 -6.77
CA LYS A 20 -9.20 8.02 -5.93
C LYS A 20 -8.37 9.06 -5.15
N ALA A 21 -7.15 8.71 -4.75
CA ALA A 21 -6.18 9.57 -4.08
C ALA A 21 -5.47 10.56 -5.02
N GLY A 22 -5.81 10.60 -6.31
CA GLY A 22 -5.25 11.55 -7.28
C GLY A 22 -3.90 11.13 -7.88
N TYR A 23 -3.43 9.90 -7.61
CA TYR A 23 -2.22 9.39 -8.24
C TYR A 23 -2.51 8.88 -9.64
N VAL A 24 -1.78 9.41 -10.62
CA VAL A 24 -1.83 8.95 -12.01
C VAL A 24 -0.63 8.07 -12.31
N PHE A 25 -0.85 6.76 -12.43
CA PHE A 25 0.15 5.88 -13.01
C PHE A 25 0.17 6.05 -14.52
N LYS A 26 1.15 6.79 -15.05
CA LYS A 26 1.35 6.98 -16.51
C LYS A 26 1.58 5.67 -17.29
N ASP A 27 1.87 4.58 -16.58
CA ASP A 27 2.05 3.25 -17.16
C ASP A 27 0.88 2.39 -16.70
N GLU A 28 0.09 1.91 -17.66
CA GLU A 28 -1.12 1.11 -17.42
C GLU A 28 -0.83 -0.19 -16.64
N ASN A 29 0.45 -0.60 -16.60
CA ASN A 29 0.90 -1.83 -15.98
C ASN A 29 1.69 -1.60 -14.69
N ILE A 30 1.08 -0.96 -13.68
CA ILE A 30 1.64 -0.86 -12.32
C ILE A 30 2.17 -2.21 -11.79
N GLN A 31 1.53 -3.32 -12.15
CA GLN A 31 1.93 -4.67 -11.76
C GLN A 31 3.29 -5.14 -12.33
N ASN A 32 3.82 -4.43 -13.33
CA ASN A 32 5.12 -4.67 -13.94
C ASN A 32 6.21 -3.74 -13.38
N ARG A 33 5.80 -2.66 -12.68
CA ARG A 33 6.70 -1.70 -12.04
C ARG A 33 6.88 -1.98 -10.56
N LEU A 34 5.79 -2.27 -9.86
CA LEU A 34 5.78 -2.57 -8.43
C LEU A 34 5.79 -4.08 -8.18
N PHE A 35 6.64 -4.49 -7.25
CA PHE A 35 6.78 -5.87 -6.81
C PHE A 35 6.47 -5.96 -5.32
N LEU A 36 5.80 -7.05 -4.92
CA LEU A 36 5.60 -7.39 -3.51
C LEU A 36 6.96 -7.66 -2.86
N HIS A 37 7.33 -6.86 -1.87
CA HIS A 37 8.55 -7.03 -1.09
C HIS A 37 8.25 -7.82 0.19
N SER A 38 7.40 -7.29 1.05
CA SER A 38 7.04 -7.84 2.35
C SER A 38 5.65 -7.36 2.80
N LYS A 39 5.20 -7.82 3.97
CA LYS A 39 4.05 -7.27 4.71
C LYS A 39 4.47 -6.90 6.12
N CYS A 40 3.68 -6.07 6.79
CA CYS A 40 3.89 -5.81 8.21
C CYS A 40 3.64 -7.07 9.06
N ASN A 41 4.44 -7.21 10.11
CA ASN A 41 4.42 -8.32 11.06
C ASN A 41 4.19 -7.86 12.50
N CYS A 42 3.59 -6.68 12.71
CA CYS A 42 3.29 -6.14 14.05
C CYS A 42 2.29 -6.99 14.86
N GLY A 43 1.69 -8.03 14.26
CA GLY A 43 0.74 -8.92 14.93
C GLY A 43 -0.66 -8.32 15.15
N GLN A 44 -0.84 -7.02 14.86
CA GLN A 44 -2.14 -6.36 14.99
C GLN A 44 -3.14 -6.95 13.98
N LYS A 45 -4.35 -7.25 14.48
CA LYS A 45 -5.40 -7.93 13.68
C LYS A 45 -5.92 -7.06 12.53
N ASP A 46 -5.79 -5.75 12.66
CA ASP A 46 -6.31 -4.71 11.78
C ASP A 46 -5.25 -4.00 10.95
N CYS A 47 -3.96 -4.34 11.12
CA CYS A 47 -2.91 -3.89 10.20
C CYS A 47 -2.92 -4.71 8.92
N ALA A 48 -3.06 -4.05 7.76
CA ALA A 48 -2.97 -4.66 6.44
C ALA A 48 -1.81 -4.10 5.59
N THR A 49 -0.80 -3.50 6.22
CA THR A 49 0.33 -2.85 5.55
C THR A 49 1.10 -3.80 4.62
N VAL A 50 1.37 -3.32 3.40
CA VAL A 50 2.13 -4.02 2.35
C VAL A 50 3.30 -3.16 1.90
N TYR A 51 4.49 -3.75 1.88
CA TYR A 51 5.69 -3.12 1.35
C TYR A 51 5.93 -3.58 -0.08
N LEU A 52 6.04 -2.62 -0.98
CA LEU A 52 6.31 -2.79 -2.39
C LEU A 52 7.68 -2.21 -2.73
N LYS A 53 8.23 -2.68 -3.85
CA LYS A 53 9.48 -2.17 -4.39
C LYS A 53 9.38 -2.02 -5.89
N SER A 54 9.83 -0.89 -6.41
CA SER A 54 10.00 -0.62 -7.83
C SER A 54 11.36 -1.09 -8.31
N LYS A 55 11.47 -1.46 -9.60
CA LYS A 55 12.77 -1.73 -10.25
C LYS A 55 13.60 -0.45 -10.37
N LYS A 56 12.95 0.68 -10.64
CA LYS A 56 13.59 1.98 -10.85
C LYS A 56 13.26 2.86 -9.66
N SER A 57 14.23 3.63 -9.21
CA SER A 57 14.02 4.77 -8.32
C SER A 57 12.86 5.62 -8.79
N PHE A 58 12.07 6.11 -7.85
CA PHE A 58 11.06 7.11 -8.15
C PHE A 58 11.76 8.44 -8.42
N LYS A 59 11.10 9.31 -9.18
CA LYS A 59 11.61 10.67 -9.33
C LYS A 59 11.46 11.41 -8.00
N LYS A 60 12.35 12.35 -7.70
CA LYS A 60 12.32 13.12 -6.45
C LYS A 60 11.00 13.86 -6.26
N GLU A 61 10.38 14.36 -7.32
CA GLU A 61 9.05 14.98 -7.23
C GLU A 61 7.91 14.01 -6.90
N SER A 62 8.15 12.69 -6.99
CA SER A 62 7.18 11.64 -6.68
C SER A 62 7.39 11.02 -5.29
N THR A 63 8.46 11.41 -4.59
CA THR A 63 8.75 10.92 -3.23
C THR A 63 8.00 11.73 -2.19
N GLY A 64 7.64 11.10 -1.09
CA GLY A 64 6.94 11.76 0.01
C GLY A 64 6.00 10.82 0.74
N ILE A 65 5.40 11.36 1.80
CA ILE A 65 4.44 10.67 2.64
C ILE A 65 3.10 11.40 2.50
N ASN A 66 2.06 10.66 2.14
CA ASN A 66 0.69 11.15 2.14
C ASN A 66 -0.15 10.29 3.09
N ILE A 67 -0.77 10.94 4.08
CA ILE A 67 -1.60 10.29 5.10
C ILE A 67 -3.06 10.55 4.76
N PHE A 68 -3.80 9.52 4.40
CA PHE A 68 -5.23 9.59 4.09
C PHE A 68 -6.03 9.16 5.31
N ASN A 69 -6.66 10.12 5.98
CA ASN A 69 -7.70 9.83 6.96
C ASN A 69 -8.99 9.48 6.22
N THR A 70 -9.56 8.30 6.47
CA THR A 70 -10.78 7.87 5.78
C THR A 70 -11.83 7.42 6.79
N ASN A 71 -13.10 7.43 6.37
CA ASN A 71 -14.18 6.84 7.15
C ASN A 71 -14.05 5.30 7.35
N LYS A 72 -13.00 4.69 6.80
CA LYS A 72 -12.70 3.25 6.90
C LYS A 72 -11.32 2.95 7.50
N GLY A 73 -10.62 3.95 8.03
CA GLY A 73 -9.30 3.83 8.65
C GLY A 73 -8.27 4.77 8.05
N TYR A 74 -7.01 4.62 8.46
CA TYR A 74 -5.89 5.38 7.92
C TYR A 74 -5.22 4.59 6.81
N ILE A 75 -4.90 5.27 5.72
CA ILE A 75 -4.02 4.74 4.69
C ILE A 75 -2.85 5.69 4.52
N ILE A 76 -1.62 5.20 4.65
CA ILE A 76 -0.41 6.00 4.44
C ILE A 76 0.25 5.47 3.18
N VAL A 77 0.53 6.38 2.25
CA VAL A 77 1.30 6.08 1.05
C VAL A 77 2.64 6.78 1.20
N HIS A 78 3.68 5.97 1.34
CA HIS A 78 5.06 6.45 1.44
C HIS A 78 5.83 6.00 0.21
N ILE A 79 6.36 6.95 -0.55
CA ILE A 79 7.16 6.69 -1.74
C ILE A 79 8.58 7.19 -1.47
N LEU A 80 9.54 6.26 -1.48
CA LEU A 80 10.95 6.50 -1.20
C LEU A 80 11.77 6.58 -2.50
N ASP A 81 12.85 7.35 -2.49
CA ASP A 81 13.70 7.62 -3.67
C ASP A 81 14.41 6.36 -4.21
N ASP A 82 14.79 5.43 -3.33
CA ASP A 82 15.41 4.15 -3.66
C ASP A 82 14.44 3.11 -4.26
N GLY A 83 13.19 3.52 -4.52
CA GLY A 83 12.17 2.70 -5.17
C GLY A 83 11.30 1.91 -4.20
N TYR A 84 11.44 2.07 -2.87
CA TYR A 84 10.44 1.52 -1.95
C TYR A 84 9.12 2.29 -2.02
N PHE A 85 8.05 1.53 -1.85
CA PHE A 85 6.68 2.03 -1.81
C PHE A 85 5.97 1.33 -0.65
N GLU A 86 5.61 2.05 0.39
CA GLU A 86 4.92 1.52 1.56
C GLU A 86 3.45 1.89 1.47
N PHE A 87 2.59 0.87 1.43
CA PHE A 87 1.15 1.01 1.47
C PHE A 87 0.67 0.59 2.84
N GLU A 88 0.59 1.54 3.77
CA GLU A 88 0.11 1.28 5.11
C GLU A 88 -1.40 1.38 5.17
N ALA A 89 -2.00 0.44 5.90
CA ALA A 89 -3.44 0.36 6.05
C ALA A 89 -3.71 -0.05 7.50
N LEU A 90 -4.18 0.92 8.28
CA LEU A 90 -4.28 0.86 9.73
C LEU A 90 -5.71 1.18 10.16
N LEU A 91 -6.23 0.45 11.16
CA LEU A 91 -7.54 0.55 11.85
C LEU A 91 -8.62 -0.48 11.49
N TYR A 92 -9.49 -0.69 12.49
CA TYR A 92 -10.70 -1.51 12.68
C TYR A 92 -11.42 -2.18 11.49
N LYS A 93 -11.35 -1.66 10.27
CA LYS A 93 -12.04 -2.26 9.12
C LYS A 93 -11.21 -3.39 8.53
N LYS A 94 -11.89 -4.46 8.11
CA LYS A 94 -11.26 -5.55 7.38
C LYS A 94 -10.98 -5.11 5.95
N TYR A 95 -9.76 -4.65 5.67
CA TYR A 95 -9.31 -4.37 4.31
C TYR A 95 -9.54 -5.59 3.40
N PRO A 96 -10.22 -5.44 2.23
CA PRO A 96 -10.64 -6.55 1.39
C PRO A 96 -9.53 -7.52 1.00
N TYR A 97 -8.31 -7.00 0.87
CA TYR A 97 -7.12 -7.73 0.43
C TYR A 97 -6.33 -8.40 1.56
N LYS A 98 -6.59 -8.07 2.83
CA LYS A 98 -5.74 -8.50 3.96
C LYS A 98 -5.51 -10.01 3.99
N LYS A 99 -6.59 -10.80 3.87
CA LYS A 99 -6.51 -12.27 3.89
C LYS A 99 -5.69 -12.83 2.74
N GLU A 100 -5.70 -12.17 1.57
CA GLU A 100 -4.90 -12.59 0.42
C GLU A 100 -3.41 -12.36 0.69
N ILE A 101 -3.05 -11.17 1.20
CA ILE A 101 -1.68 -10.81 1.57
C ILE A 101 -1.14 -11.73 2.66
N ASP A 102 -1.89 -11.96 3.73
CA ASP A 102 -1.48 -12.86 4.82
C ASP A 102 -1.24 -14.28 4.28
N LYS A 103 -2.18 -14.83 3.50
CA LYS A 103 -2.03 -16.16 2.89
C LYS A 103 -0.86 -16.22 1.92
N PHE A 104 -0.59 -15.15 1.18
CA PHE A 104 0.50 -15.07 0.22
C PHE A 104 1.85 -15.15 0.94
N PHE A 105 2.09 -14.27 1.92
CA PHE A 105 3.38 -14.21 2.61
C PHE A 105 3.59 -15.34 3.62
N ASN A 106 2.54 -15.87 4.26
CA ASN A 106 2.69 -17.05 5.14
C ASN A 106 3.18 -18.29 4.39
N LYS A 107 2.88 -18.40 3.09
CA LYS A 107 3.39 -19.49 2.22
C LYS A 107 4.81 -19.23 1.69
N LYS A 108 5.37 -18.04 1.92
CA LYS A 108 6.65 -17.62 1.35
C LYS A 108 7.67 -17.42 2.46
N ARG A 109 8.57 -18.40 2.59
CA ARG A 109 9.60 -18.42 3.65
C ARG A 109 10.72 -17.40 3.47
N LYS A 110 11.00 -16.94 2.25
CA LYS A 110 12.10 -16.00 1.94
C LYS A 110 11.70 -14.99 0.88
N ILE A 111 12.20 -13.77 0.96
CA ILE A 111 12.08 -12.77 -0.10
C ILE A 111 13.15 -13.10 -1.16
N ASP A 112 12.74 -13.34 -2.41
CA ASP A 112 13.71 -13.56 -3.49
C ASP A 112 14.50 -12.28 -3.76
N LYS A 113 15.83 -12.34 -3.74
CA LYS A 113 16.67 -11.18 -4.12
C LYS A 113 16.61 -10.92 -5.63
N LYS A 114 16.33 -11.96 -6.43
CA LYS A 114 16.20 -11.84 -7.88
C LYS A 114 14.83 -11.29 -8.26
N LEU A 115 14.82 -10.50 -9.33
CA LEU A 115 13.59 -9.98 -9.92
C LEU A 115 12.79 -11.13 -10.55
N PRO A 116 11.47 -11.24 -10.26
CA PRO A 116 10.65 -12.24 -10.91
C PRO A 116 10.43 -11.88 -12.39
N LYS A 117 10.43 -12.89 -13.27
CA LYS A 117 10.09 -12.70 -14.68
C LYS A 117 8.66 -12.13 -14.79
N ILE A 118 8.52 -11.00 -15.48
CA ILE A 118 7.25 -10.28 -15.66
C ILE A 118 6.23 -11.21 -16.33
N LYS A 119 4.98 -11.16 -15.85
CA LYS A 119 3.85 -11.86 -16.47
C LYS A 119 2.71 -10.88 -16.65
N THR A 120 2.16 -10.81 -17.85
CA THR A 120 1.01 -9.95 -18.19
C THR A 120 -0.30 -10.49 -17.62
N LYS A 121 -0.44 -11.82 -17.51
CA LYS A 121 -1.68 -12.44 -17.02
C LYS A 121 -1.88 -12.20 -15.52
N VAL A 122 -2.89 -11.41 -15.19
CA VAL A 122 -3.41 -11.26 -13.82
C VAL A 122 -4.43 -12.36 -13.55
N LYS A 123 -4.38 -12.96 -12.36
CA LYS A 123 -5.37 -13.97 -11.97
C LYS A 123 -6.74 -13.30 -11.80
N LYS A 124 -7.80 -13.87 -12.40
CA LYS A 124 -9.17 -13.36 -12.27
C LYS A 124 -9.60 -13.32 -10.80
N ILE A 125 -10.19 -12.21 -10.39
CA ILE A 125 -10.83 -12.04 -9.08
C ILE A 125 -12.21 -12.68 -9.16
N SER A 126 -12.57 -13.51 -8.17
CA SER A 126 -13.92 -14.08 -8.07
C SER A 126 -14.96 -13.00 -7.77
N ASP A 127 -16.18 -13.14 -8.27
CA ASP A 127 -17.27 -12.18 -8.10
C ASP A 127 -17.51 -11.83 -6.61
N LYS A 128 -17.46 -12.82 -5.71
CA LYS A 128 -17.55 -12.60 -4.25
C LYS A 128 -16.50 -11.65 -3.70
N ASN A 129 -15.26 -11.71 -4.22
CA ASN A 129 -14.19 -10.83 -3.78
C ASN A 129 -14.26 -9.48 -4.49
N MET A 130 -14.69 -9.44 -5.75
CA MET A 130 -14.94 -8.18 -6.45
C MET A 130 -16.02 -7.37 -5.74
N LYS A 131 -17.15 -8.01 -5.38
CA LYS A 131 -18.22 -7.38 -4.59
C LYS A 131 -17.70 -6.76 -3.29
N LYS A 132 -16.78 -7.42 -2.57
CA LYS A 132 -16.17 -6.83 -1.35
C LYS A 132 -15.33 -5.60 -1.63
N ILE A 133 -14.66 -5.54 -2.78
CA ILE A 133 -13.91 -4.36 -3.22
C ILE A 133 -14.92 -3.26 -3.57
N ASP A 134 -15.96 -3.57 -4.33
CA ASP A 134 -17.01 -2.62 -4.71
C ASP A 134 -17.70 -2.04 -3.46
N ASP A 135 -18.14 -2.90 -2.53
CA ASP A 135 -18.73 -2.49 -1.25
C ASP A 135 -17.75 -1.65 -0.40
N TYR A 136 -16.43 -1.90 -0.49
CA TYR A 136 -15.45 -1.07 0.19
C TYR A 136 -15.36 0.33 -0.42
N PHE A 137 -15.38 0.46 -1.75
CA PHE A 137 -15.19 1.75 -2.42
C PHE A 137 -16.48 2.57 -2.55
N LYS A 138 -17.66 1.94 -2.47
CA LYS A 138 -18.98 2.56 -2.65
C LYS A 138 -19.19 3.82 -1.79
N ASP A 139 -18.82 3.75 -0.53
CA ASP A 139 -18.97 4.78 0.51
C ASP A 139 -17.61 5.17 1.10
N LEU A 140 -16.50 4.95 0.38
CA LEU A 140 -15.18 5.40 0.85
C LEU A 140 -15.07 6.93 0.72
N GLU A 141 -14.76 7.59 1.82
CA GLU A 141 -14.60 9.05 1.91
C GLU A 141 -13.27 9.42 2.58
N PHE A 142 -12.66 10.51 2.12
CA PHE A 142 -11.46 11.09 2.72
C PHE A 142 -11.86 12.20 3.69
N LEU A 143 -11.61 12.01 4.98
CA LEU A 143 -12.03 12.91 6.05
C LEU A 143 -11.06 14.10 6.15
N LYS A 144 -11.57 15.31 5.97
CA LYS A 144 -10.75 16.52 6.15
C LYS A 144 -10.52 16.78 7.65
N PRO A 145 -9.31 17.21 8.07
CA PRO A 145 -8.14 17.45 7.23
C PRO A 145 -7.44 16.13 6.83
N ASN A 146 -7.15 15.99 5.53
CA ASN A 146 -6.47 14.83 4.94
C ASN A 146 -4.94 15.00 4.87
N ILE A 147 -4.40 16.06 5.48
CA ILE A 147 -2.96 16.32 5.59
C ILE A 147 -2.78 16.87 7.01
N ILE A 148 -2.02 16.17 7.83
CA ILE A 148 -1.59 16.66 9.13
C ILE A 148 -0.20 17.23 8.90
N ASP A 149 -0.09 18.55 8.87
CA ASP A 149 1.19 19.24 9.01
C ASP A 149 1.59 19.13 10.49
N LEU A 150 2.70 18.46 10.77
CA LEU A 150 3.21 18.27 12.13
C LEU A 150 4.03 19.48 12.61
N GLY A 151 4.21 20.51 11.77
CA GLY A 151 5.10 21.63 12.04
C GLY A 151 6.58 21.21 12.03
N GLU A 152 7.46 22.13 12.41
CA GLU A 152 8.86 21.80 12.69
C GLU A 152 8.94 21.06 14.04
N ILE A 153 9.42 19.82 14.01
CA ILE A 153 9.77 19.09 15.22
C ILE A 153 11.19 19.53 15.60
N ASP A 154 11.27 20.47 16.54
CA ASP A 154 12.55 20.86 17.15
C ASP A 154 12.98 19.79 18.17
N PHE A 155 14.04 19.05 17.84
CA PHE A 155 14.62 18.05 18.74
C PHE A 155 15.48 18.66 19.84
N ASP A 156 15.80 19.96 19.78
CA ASP A 156 16.62 20.65 20.78
C ASP A 156 15.82 21.06 22.03
N GLU A 157 14.49 21.07 21.98
CA GLU A 157 13.62 21.34 23.16
C GLU A 157 13.60 20.20 24.19
N ILE A 158 14.07 18.99 23.86
CA ILE A 158 14.06 17.84 24.80
C ILE A 158 15.13 17.99 25.92
N LYS A 159 16.01 18.99 25.85
CA LYS A 159 17.04 19.26 26.88
C LYS A 159 16.60 20.19 28.02
N LYS A 160 15.31 20.29 28.35
CA LYS A 160 14.86 20.96 29.58
C LYS A 160 13.89 20.11 30.39
N LYS A 161 14.46 19.22 31.20
CA LYS A 161 13.92 18.91 32.52
C LYS A 161 15.09 18.91 33.51
N ASP A 162 15.07 19.90 34.39
CA ASP A 162 15.84 19.95 35.64
C ASP A 162 15.49 18.75 36.54
#